data_AF-A0A1Q9JXJ1-F1
#
_entry.id   AF-A0A1Q9JXJ1-F1
#
_cell.length_a   1.000
_cell.length_b   1.000
_cell.length_c   1.000
_cell.angle_alpha   90.00
_cell.angle_beta   90.00
_cell.angle_gamma   90.00
#
_symmetry.space_group_name_H-M   'P 1'
#
loop_
_entity.id
_entity.type
_entity.pdbx_description
1 polymer ?
#
loop_
_entity_poly.entity_id
_entity_poly.type
_entity_poly.pdbx_seq_one_letter_code
_entity_poly.pdbx_strand_id
1 'polypeptide(L)'
;MDESILVQIRIFFYAIFYGGLLIALYDGWRFFWYCWRKRGKKNQVTDMIYWSLAGIALFLFVEWENEGNIRGYLFLGWFLGMLCYWKVLRRLIKRLWNRMAGRLKKIRKAVKIAIERR
;
A
#
# COMPACT_ATOMS: atom_id res chain seq x y z
N MET A 1 26.06 22.56 -13.59
CA MET A 1 24.65 22.88 -13.90
C MET A 1 23.79 21.61 -14.07
N ASP A 2 24.36 20.40 -13.93
CA ASP A 2 23.63 19.11 -14.12
C ASP A 2 23.15 18.42 -12.84
N GLU A 3 23.74 18.74 -11.69
CA GLU A 3 23.39 18.14 -10.38
C GLU A 3 21.91 18.35 -10.01
N SER A 4 21.32 19.49 -10.38
CA SER A 4 19.94 19.84 -9.99
C SER A 4 18.87 19.05 -10.74
N ILE A 5 19.09 18.73 -12.03
CA ILE A 5 18.13 17.98 -12.85
C ILE A 5 18.11 16.51 -12.42
N LEU A 6 19.29 15.92 -12.18
CA LEU A 6 19.40 14.56 -11.69
C LEU A 6 18.72 14.37 -10.33
N VAL A 7 18.86 15.35 -9.43
CA VAL A 7 18.15 15.37 -8.14
C VAL A 7 16.64 15.42 -8.34
N GLN A 8 16.13 16.27 -9.24
CA GLN A 8 14.69 16.35 -9.52
C GLN A 8 14.12 15.05 -10.09
N ILE A 9 14.85 14.41 -11.02
CA ILE A 9 14.47 13.10 -11.59
C ILE A 9 14.43 12.04 -10.49
N ARG A 10 15.43 12.00 -9.60
CA ARG A 10 15.47 11.06 -8.47
C ARG A 10 14.26 11.22 -7.55
N ILE A 11 13.96 12.45 -7.15
CA ILE A 11 12.80 12.75 -6.29
C ILE A 11 11.50 12.35 -6.99
N PHE A 12 11.40 12.54 -8.31
CA PHE A 12 10.24 12.11 -9.09
C PHE A 12 10.04 10.59 -9.05
N PHE A 13 11.11 9.80 -9.22
CA PHE A 13 11.03 8.34 -9.08
C PHE A 13 10.68 7.90 -7.66
N TYR A 14 11.17 8.59 -6.63
CA TYR A 14 10.73 8.35 -5.25
C TYR A 14 9.25 8.66 -5.07
N ALA A 15 8.72 9.73 -5.67
CA ALA A 15 7.28 10.02 -5.63
C ALA A 15 6.44 8.91 -6.29
N ILE A 16 6.91 8.35 -7.42
CA ILE A 16 6.29 7.17 -8.07
C ILE A 16 6.29 5.97 -7.13
N PHE A 17 7.45 5.65 -6.55
CA PHE A 17 7.56 4.52 -5.63
C PHE A 17 6.64 4.70 -4.42
N TYR A 18 6.62 5.89 -3.84
CA TYR A 18 5.82 6.25 -2.68
C TYR A 18 4.31 6.15 -2.97
N GLY A 19 3.85 6.64 -4.11
CA GLY A 19 2.45 6.49 -4.55
C GLY A 19 2.04 5.03 -4.73
N GLY A 20 2.92 4.21 -5.30
CA GLY A 20 2.71 2.77 -5.39
C GLY A 20 2.67 2.08 -4.03
N LEU A 21 3.58 2.44 -3.13
CA LEU A 21 3.68 1.90 -1.77
C LEU A 21 2.43 2.21 -0.95
N LEU A 22 1.87 3.43 -1.03
CA LEU A 22 0.63 3.79 -0.35
C LEU A 22 -0.56 2.94 -0.82
N ILE A 23 -0.67 2.61 -2.11
CA ILE A 23 -1.75 1.70 -2.54
C ILE A 23 -1.46 0.25 -2.10
N ALA A 24 -0.19 -0.16 -2.06
CA ALA A 24 0.21 -1.47 -1.56
C ALA A 24 -0.17 -1.68 -0.09
N LEU A 25 0.16 -0.70 0.76
CA LEU A 25 -0.18 -0.70 2.17
C LEU A 25 -1.71 -0.67 2.37
N TYR A 26 -2.42 0.09 1.54
CA TYR A 26 -3.89 0.13 1.57
C TYR A 26 -4.52 -1.23 1.27
N ASP A 27 -4.08 -1.90 0.19
CA ASP A 27 -4.59 -3.23 -0.19
C ASP A 27 -4.25 -4.28 0.89
N GLY A 28 -3.06 -4.21 1.50
CA GLY A 28 -2.63 -5.08 2.59
C GLY A 28 -3.44 -4.89 3.88
N TRP A 29 -3.61 -3.64 4.30
CA TRP A 29 -4.45 -3.26 5.44
C TRP A 29 -5.90 -3.72 5.25
N ARG A 30 -6.48 -3.45 4.07
CA ARG A 30 -7.84 -3.90 3.72
C ARG A 30 -7.94 -5.42 3.75
N PHE A 31 -6.92 -6.13 3.29
CA PHE A 31 -6.93 -7.59 3.40
C PHE A 31 -6.91 -8.03 4.87
N PHE A 32 -6.02 -7.48 5.70
CA PHE A 32 -5.92 -7.87 7.11
C PHE A 32 -7.28 -7.79 7.81
N TRP A 33 -8.00 -6.68 7.58
CA TRP A 33 -9.36 -6.49 8.05
C TRP A 33 -10.38 -7.47 7.47
N TYR A 34 -10.28 -7.80 6.18
CA TYR A 34 -11.12 -8.83 5.55
C TYR A 34 -10.92 -10.21 6.20
N CYS A 35 -9.71 -10.53 6.64
CA CYS A 35 -9.42 -11.77 7.35
C CYS A 35 -9.97 -11.81 8.78
N TRP A 36 -9.99 -10.67 9.47
CA TRP A 36 -10.44 -10.56 10.86
C TRP A 36 -11.96 -10.45 11.00
N ARG A 37 -12.64 -9.78 10.06
CA ARG A 37 -14.05 -9.39 10.20
C ARG A 37 -14.96 -10.31 9.40
N LYS A 38 -16.03 -10.83 10.03
CA LYS A 38 -17.09 -11.58 9.32
C LYS A 38 -17.69 -10.70 8.21
N ARG A 39 -17.93 -11.33 7.05
CA ARG A 39 -18.35 -10.72 5.78
C ARG A 39 -19.43 -9.65 5.94
N GLY A 40 -19.23 -8.47 5.35
CA GLY A 40 -20.34 -7.57 4.97
C GLY A 40 -20.18 -6.09 5.33
N LYS A 41 -19.50 -5.73 6.42
CA LYS A 41 -19.40 -4.31 6.83
C LYS A 41 -18.15 -3.63 6.27
N LYS A 42 -18.26 -3.00 5.11
CA LYS A 42 -17.29 -2.00 4.60
C LYS A 42 -17.13 -0.93 5.67
N ASN A 43 -15.93 -0.77 6.23
CA ASN A 43 -15.69 0.25 7.25
C ASN A 43 -15.20 1.53 6.57
N GLN A 44 -16.14 2.37 6.13
CA GLN A 44 -15.83 3.67 5.51
C GLN A 44 -14.95 4.53 6.43
N VAL A 45 -15.14 4.42 7.75
CA VAL A 45 -14.32 5.09 8.76
C VAL A 45 -12.84 4.71 8.64
N THR A 46 -12.54 3.42 8.44
CA THR A 46 -11.15 2.97 8.25
C THR A 46 -10.56 3.48 6.94
N ASP A 47 -11.36 3.55 5.87
CA ASP A 47 -10.92 4.11 4.61
C ASP A 47 -10.62 5.62 4.78
N MET A 48 -11.46 6.38 5.49
CA MET A 48 -11.21 7.79 5.79
C MET A 48 -9.93 8.00 6.62
N ILE A 49 -9.76 7.24 7.71
CA ILE A 49 -8.56 7.32 8.55
C ILE A 49 -7.30 7.04 7.71
N TYR A 50 -7.35 6.02 6.84
CA TYR A 50 -6.23 5.69 5.97
C TYR A 50 -5.88 6.83 5.03
N TRP A 51 -6.87 7.40 4.34
CA TRP A 51 -6.63 8.48 3.38
C TRP A 51 -6.18 9.77 4.06
N SER A 52 -6.67 10.07 5.27
CA SER A 52 -6.16 11.19 6.08
C SER A 52 -4.68 10.99 6.45
N LEU A 53 -4.31 9.80 6.94
CA LEU A 53 -2.91 9.48 7.26
C LEU A 53 -2.03 9.49 6.00
N ALA A 54 -2.52 8.98 4.88
CA ALA A 54 -1.81 9.02 3.60
C ALA A 54 -1.57 10.45 3.11
N GLY A 55 -2.53 11.36 3.31
CA GLY A 55 -2.37 12.79 3.01
C GLY A 55 -1.30 13.45 3.87
N ILE A 56 -1.31 13.17 5.18
CA ILE A 56 -0.25 13.65 6.11
C ILE A 56 1.11 13.09 5.68
N ALA A 57 1.17 11.79 5.37
CA ALA A 57 2.42 11.13 4.97
C ALA A 57 2.96 11.69 3.64
N LEU A 58 2.08 12.01 2.68
CA LEU A 58 2.45 12.72 1.46
C LEU A 58 3.03 14.11 1.75
N PHE A 59 2.42 14.85 2.67
CA PHE A 59 2.92 16.18 3.06
C PHE A 59 4.32 16.09 3.69
N LEU A 60 4.51 15.16 4.62
CA LEU A 60 5.82 14.91 5.24
C LEU A 60 6.88 14.46 4.22
N PHE A 61 6.48 13.67 3.22
CA PHE A 61 7.37 13.28 2.12
C PHE A 61 7.84 14.50 1.31
N VAL A 62 6.93 15.44 1.00
CA VAL A 62 7.27 16.67 0.28
C VAL A 62 8.16 17.59 1.14
N GLU A 63 7.88 17.67 2.44
CA GLU A 63 8.69 18.42 3.39
C GLU A 63 10.13 17.91 3.43
N TRP A 64 10.30 16.58 3.51
CA TRP A 64 11.61 15.96 3.65
C TRP A 64 12.45 15.98 2.36
N GLU A 65 11.84 15.67 1.21
CA GLU A 65 12.57 15.53 -0.06
C GLU A 65 12.74 16.83 -0.82
N ASN A 66 11.94 17.86 -0.50
CA ASN A 66 11.89 19.07 -1.30
C ASN A 66 11.70 20.35 -0.49
N GLU A 67 12.10 20.34 0.78
CA GLU A 67 12.05 21.48 1.71
C GLU A 67 10.64 22.10 1.80
N GLY A 68 9.60 21.28 1.66
CA GLY A 68 8.20 21.72 1.69
C GLY A 68 7.73 22.43 0.42
N ASN A 69 8.57 22.50 -0.62
CA ASN A 69 8.23 23.15 -1.87
C ASN A 69 7.30 22.25 -2.69
N ILE A 70 6.02 22.62 -2.79
CA ILE A 70 5.00 21.81 -3.45
C ILE A 70 5.17 21.93 -4.96
N ARG A 71 5.82 20.94 -5.59
CA ARG A 71 6.03 20.89 -7.04
C ARG A 71 5.04 19.94 -7.72
N GLY A 72 4.41 20.40 -8.80
CA GLY A 72 3.38 19.66 -9.53
C GLY A 72 3.82 18.27 -10.02
N TYR A 73 5.10 18.11 -10.39
CA TYR A 73 5.63 16.83 -10.84
C TYR A 73 5.64 15.76 -9.72
N LEU A 74 5.67 16.14 -8.43
CA LEU A 74 5.60 15.19 -7.32
C LEU A 74 4.23 14.51 -7.27
N PHE A 75 3.16 15.27 -7.48
CA PHE A 75 1.81 14.71 -7.59
C PHE A 75 1.67 13.83 -8.83
N LEU A 76 2.23 14.25 -9.96
CA LEU A 76 2.25 13.41 -11.17
C LEU A 76 2.95 12.08 -10.91
N GLY A 77 4.12 12.11 -10.26
CA GLY A 77 4.85 10.91 -9.88
C GLY A 77 4.00 10.02 -8.97
N TRP A 78 3.42 10.59 -7.91
CA TRP A 78 2.53 9.89 -6.99
C TRP A 78 1.35 9.21 -7.69
N PHE A 79 0.60 9.95 -8.52
CA PHE A 79 -0.52 9.40 -9.30
C PHE A 79 -0.04 8.31 -10.26
N LEU A 80 1.09 8.51 -10.93
CA LEU A 80 1.67 7.52 -11.83
C LEU A 80 2.02 6.23 -11.08
N GLY A 81 2.62 6.35 -9.90
CA GLY A 81 2.90 5.26 -8.98
C GLY A 81 1.67 4.45 -8.58
N MET A 82 0.60 5.16 -8.22
CA MET A 82 -0.70 4.54 -7.92
C MET A 82 -1.25 3.76 -9.12
N LEU A 83 -1.21 4.35 -10.32
CA LEU A 83 -1.67 3.72 -11.55
C LEU A 83 -0.83 2.50 -11.93
N CYS A 84 0.50 2.61 -11.84
CA CYS A 84 1.44 1.51 -12.08
C CYS A 84 1.16 0.35 -11.12
N TYR A 85 0.99 0.64 -9.82
CA TYR A 85 0.61 -0.37 -8.85
C TYR A 85 -0.71 -1.04 -9.21
N TRP A 86 -1.75 -0.23 -9.50
CA TRP A 86 -3.09 -0.75 -9.75
C TRP A 86 -3.14 -1.66 -10.99
N LYS A 87 -2.45 -1.28 -12.08
CA LYS A 87 -2.47 -2.06 -13.33
C LYS A 87 -1.56 -3.29 -13.32
N VAL A 88 -0.36 -3.16 -12.74
CA VAL A 88 0.70 -4.17 -12.87
C VAL A 88 0.85 -4.98 -11.57
N LEU A 89 1.19 -4.32 -10.45
CA LEU A 89 1.57 -5.01 -9.22
C LEU A 89 0.38 -5.60 -8.47
N ARG A 90 -0.81 -5.02 -8.60
CA ARG A 90 -2.00 -5.47 -7.87
C ARG A 90 -2.34 -6.93 -8.14
N ARG A 91 -2.13 -7.42 -9.37
CA ARG A 91 -2.34 -8.84 -9.70
C ARG A 91 -1.34 -9.74 -9.00
N LEU A 92 -0.07 -9.34 -8.98
CA LEU A 92 1.01 -10.09 -8.32
C LEU A 92 0.76 -10.16 -6.81
N ILE A 93 0.45 -9.02 -6.19
CA ILE A 93 0.22 -8.94 -4.75
C ILE A 93 -1.02 -9.72 -4.34
N LYS A 94 -2.12 -9.66 -5.10
CA LYS A 94 -3.30 -10.51 -4.84
C LYS A 94 -2.96 -12.01 -4.92
N ARG A 95 -2.10 -12.44 -5.86
CA ARG A 95 -1.66 -13.84 -5.94
C ARG A 95 -0.84 -14.24 -4.72
N LEU A 96 0.15 -13.42 -4.33
CA LEU A 96 0.95 -13.64 -3.12
C LEU A 96 0.04 -13.76 -1.91
N TRP A 97 -0.91 -12.85 -1.83
CA TRP A 97 -1.85 -12.80 -0.74
C TRP A 97 -2.72 -14.07 -0.65
N ASN A 98 -3.29 -14.52 -1.77
CA ASN A 98 -4.08 -15.74 -1.82
C ASN A 98 -3.27 -16.98 -1.43
N ARG A 99 -2.00 -17.06 -1.81
CA ARG A 99 -1.10 -18.15 -1.39
C ARG A 99 -0.91 -18.15 0.13
N MET A 100 -0.65 -16.97 0.73
CA MET A 100 -0.49 -16.82 2.17
C MET A 100 -1.76 -17.23 2.93
N ALA A 101 -2.93 -16.75 2.48
CA ALA A 101 -4.21 -17.11 3.06
C ALA A 101 -4.50 -18.62 2.97
N GLY A 102 -4.12 -19.26 1.85
CA GLY A 102 -4.24 -20.71 1.68
C GLY A 102 -3.40 -21.51 2.68
N ARG A 103 -2.16 -21.07 2.93
CA ARG A 103 -1.27 -21.68 3.94
C ARG A 103 -1.84 -21.57 5.35
N LEU A 104 -2.31 -20.38 5.73
CA LEU A 104 -2.97 -20.12 7.02
C LEU A 104 -4.18 -21.04 7.26
N LYS A 105 -5.01 -21.26 6.24
CA LYS A 105 -6.16 -22.18 6.34
C LYS A 105 -5.73 -23.63 6.55
N LYS A 106 -4.68 -24.09 5.86
CA LYS A 106 -4.13 -25.45 6.05
C LYS A 106 -3.62 -25.64 7.48
N ILE A 107 -2.88 -24.66 8.00
CA ILE A 107 -2.36 -24.69 9.38
C ILE A 107 -3.52 -24.75 10.38
N ARG A 108 -4.52 -23.87 10.25
CA ARG A 108 -5.71 -23.90 11.14
C ARG A 108 -6.44 -25.24 11.12
N LYS A 109 -6.59 -25.86 9.94
CA LYS A 109 -7.23 -27.18 9.82
C LYS A 109 -6.40 -28.27 10.49
N ALA A 110 -5.09 -28.27 10.32
CA ALA A 110 -4.18 -29.23 10.95
C ALA A 110 -4.22 -29.10 12.48
N VAL A 111 -4.19 -27.87 13.00
CA VAL A 111 -4.32 -27.60 14.45
C VAL A 111 -5.66 -28.09 14.99
N LYS A 112 -6.77 -27.83 14.30
CA LYS A 112 -8.10 -28.29 14.72
C LYS A 112 -8.18 -29.83 14.80
N ILE A 113 -7.65 -30.54 13.80
CA ILE A 113 -7.60 -32.01 13.78
C ILE A 113 -6.73 -32.54 14.93
N ALA A 114 -5.60 -31.89 15.23
CA ALA A 114 -4.73 -32.29 16.32
C ALA A 114 -5.36 -32.12 17.71
N ILE A 115 -6.20 -31.09 17.88
CA ILE A 115 -6.95 -30.84 19.12
C ILE A 115 -8.11 -31.83 19.27
N GLU A 116 -8.89 -32.12 18.22
CA GLU A 116 -10.03 -33.06 18.27
C GLU A 116 -9.60 -34.54 18.43
N ARG A 117 -8.32 -34.86 18.22
CA ARG A 117 -7.75 -36.21 18.42
C ARG A 117 -7.20 -36.46 19.83
N ARG A 118 -7.20 -35.46 20.70
CA ARG A 118 -6.72 -35.54 22.09
C ARG A 118 -7.92 -35.52 23.03
#